data_AF-A0A0M0HMK1-F1
#
_entry.id   AF-A0A0M0HMK1-F1
#
_cell.length_a   1.000
_cell.length_b   1.000
_cell.length_c   1.000
_cell.angle_alpha   90.00
_cell.angle_beta   90.00
_cell.angle_gamma   90.00
#
_symmetry.space_group_name_H-M   'P 1'
#
loop_
_entity.id
_entity.type
_entity.pdbx_description
1 polymer ?
#
loop_
_entity_poly.entity_id
_entity_poly.type
_entity_poly.pdbx_seq_one_letter_code
_entity_poly.pdbx_strand_id
1 'polypeptide(L)'
;MDQDKFTNIYRLPTAIQIRIGTWQQTFNGTSDLVMHQAINVRNKQYKKRDYLPTGWCVKPFDKDDVSITHHGKYIQTAMRTMIDRKVSYKRIYLSRLPLEQAEPALIAFKKEWISKHNHVARIYNQIKKKQFMRLAMDELDTLYPALEKAEFDRTLWNKLVYSELGNPKKFDNPYFVKKAKV
;
A
#
# COMPACT_ATOMS: atom_id res chain seq x y z
N MET A 1 -19.56 11.26 26.40
CA MET A 1 -18.15 10.86 26.58
C MET A 1 -17.68 10.33 25.24
N ASP A 2 -17.00 11.17 24.45
CA ASP A 2 -16.32 10.69 23.26
C ASP A 2 -15.32 9.64 23.70
N GLN A 3 -15.43 8.45 23.12
CA GLN A 3 -14.41 7.43 23.28
C GLN A 3 -13.14 8.00 22.67
N ASP A 4 -12.09 8.18 23.47
CA ASP A 4 -10.77 8.51 22.93
C ASP A 4 -10.35 7.39 21.98
N LYS A 5 -10.43 7.67 20.67
CA LYS A 5 -10.13 6.74 19.59
C LYS A 5 -8.73 7.01 19.10
N PHE A 6 -7.79 6.28 19.68
CA PHE A 6 -6.41 6.28 19.20
C PHE A 6 -6.24 5.17 18.16
N THR A 7 -5.16 5.21 17.38
CA THR A 7 -4.93 4.15 16.38
C THR A 7 -4.86 2.78 17.05
N ASN A 8 -5.95 2.03 16.87
CA ASN A 8 -6.20 0.67 17.35
C ASN A 8 -6.29 0.48 18.87
N ILE A 9 -6.30 1.53 19.71
CA ILE A 9 -6.56 1.46 21.16
C ILE A 9 -7.79 2.29 21.49
N TYR A 10 -8.69 1.70 22.27
CA TYR A 10 -9.96 2.27 22.69
C TYR A 10 -10.03 2.23 24.21
N ARG A 11 -10.18 3.41 24.84
CA ARG A 11 -10.47 3.50 26.27
C ARG A 11 -11.97 3.35 26.47
N LEU A 12 -12.37 2.30 27.19
CA LEU A 12 -13.74 2.06 27.64
C LEU A 12 -13.85 2.43 29.13
N PRO A 13 -15.07 2.64 29.67
CA PRO A 13 -15.23 3.07 31.06
C PRO A 13 -14.54 2.16 32.10
N THR A 14 -14.46 0.86 31.84
CA THR A 14 -13.91 -0.14 32.78
C THR A 14 -12.79 -0.99 32.19
N ALA A 15 -12.38 -0.71 30.94
CA ALA A 15 -11.48 -1.57 30.20
C ALA A 15 -10.70 -0.81 29.12
N ILE A 16 -9.61 -1.39 28.67
CA ILE A 16 -8.86 -0.93 27.50
C ILE A 16 -8.96 -2.01 26.43
N GLN A 17 -9.38 -1.63 25.23
CA GLN A 17 -9.56 -2.56 24.13
C GLN A 17 -8.63 -2.21 22.96
N ILE A 18 -8.00 -3.23 22.41
CA ILE A 18 -7.24 -3.15 21.17
C ILE A 18 -8.10 -3.72 20.04
N ARG A 19 -8.20 -3.02 18.91
CA ARG A 19 -8.86 -3.53 17.70
C ARG A 19 -7.98 -3.25 16.48
N ILE A 20 -7.55 -4.30 15.78
CA ILE A 20 -6.75 -4.23 14.56
C ILE A 20 -7.39 -5.14 13.50
N GLY A 21 -8.17 -4.54 12.59
CA GLY A 21 -8.94 -5.33 11.61
C GLY A 21 -9.92 -6.28 12.31
N THR A 22 -9.78 -7.58 12.06
CA THR A 22 -10.58 -8.64 12.72
C THR A 22 -10.00 -9.09 14.06
N TRP A 23 -8.76 -8.73 14.37
CA TRP A 23 -8.12 -9.09 15.64
C TRP A 23 -8.48 -8.08 16.73
N GLN A 24 -8.93 -8.59 17.88
CA GLN A 24 -9.32 -7.78 19.02
C GLN A 24 -8.84 -8.41 20.32
N GLN A 25 -8.53 -7.58 21.31
CA GLN A 25 -8.19 -8.02 22.65
C GLN A 25 -8.63 -6.98 23.67
N THR A 26 -9.22 -7.42 24.77
CA THR A 26 -9.72 -6.55 25.84
C THR A 26 -8.94 -6.80 27.12
N PHE A 27 -8.57 -5.73 27.81
CA PHE A 27 -7.92 -5.76 29.11
C PHE A 27 -8.86 -5.08 30.11
N ASN A 28 -9.15 -5.77 31.22
CA ASN A 28 -9.98 -5.21 32.27
C ASN A 28 -9.18 -4.21 33.10
N GLY A 29 -9.77 -3.08 33.43
CA GLY A 29 -9.14 -1.97 34.14
C GLY A 29 -8.66 -0.84 33.21
N THR A 30 -8.47 0.33 33.82
CA THR A 30 -8.11 1.58 33.14
C THR A 30 -6.80 2.18 33.66
N SER A 31 -6.07 1.46 34.53
CA SER A 31 -4.82 1.94 35.11
C SER A 31 -3.69 2.01 34.07
N ASP A 32 -2.69 2.83 34.37
CA ASP A 32 -1.50 3.03 33.53
C ASP A 32 -0.74 1.72 33.26
N LEU A 33 -0.73 0.79 34.23
CA LEU A 33 -0.17 -0.55 34.04
C LEU A 33 -0.90 -1.32 32.94
N VAL A 34 -2.24 -1.25 32.92
CA VAL A 34 -3.07 -1.91 31.91
C VAL A 34 -2.89 -1.22 30.55
N MET A 35 -2.77 0.12 30.52
CA MET A 35 -2.46 0.88 29.31
C MET A 35 -1.11 0.47 28.73
N HIS A 36 -0.06 0.40 29.56
CA HIS A 36 1.27 -0.04 29.14
C HIS A 36 1.23 -1.46 28.55
N GLN A 37 0.53 -2.39 29.20
CA GLN A 37 0.35 -3.76 28.68
C GLN A 37 -0.37 -3.77 27.33
N ALA A 38 -1.45 -3.00 27.19
CA ALA A 38 -2.22 -2.90 25.96
C ALA A 38 -1.37 -2.33 24.80
N ILE A 39 -0.62 -1.24 25.04
CA ILE A 39 0.30 -0.65 24.06
C ILE A 39 1.36 -1.66 23.64
N ASN A 40 1.97 -2.38 24.59
CA ASN A 40 3.00 -3.37 24.29
C ASN A 40 2.45 -4.53 23.43
N VAL A 41 1.27 -5.06 23.79
CA VAL A 41 0.62 -6.14 23.02
C VAL A 41 0.24 -5.67 21.61
N ARG A 42 -0.30 -4.46 21.46
CA ARG A 42 -0.57 -3.85 20.15
C ARG A 42 0.71 -3.70 19.33
N ASN A 43 1.79 -3.21 19.94
CA ASN A 43 3.09 -3.04 19.26
C ASN A 43 3.66 -4.37 18.76
N LYS A 44 3.42 -5.48 19.47
CA LYS A 44 3.76 -6.83 18.97
C LYS A 44 2.98 -7.19 17.70
N GLN A 45 1.71 -6.80 17.59
CA GLN A 45 0.95 -6.99 16.35
C GLN A 45 1.53 -6.16 15.20
N TYR A 46 1.96 -4.91 15.48
CA TYR A 46 2.57 -4.05 14.47
C TYR A 46 3.89 -4.59 13.90
N LYS A 47 4.63 -5.34 14.72
CA LYS A 47 5.89 -6.00 14.31
C LYS A 47 5.68 -7.18 13.35
N LYS A 48 4.48 -7.74 13.24
CA LYS A 48 4.19 -8.84 12.29
C LYS A 48 4.53 -8.42 10.87
N ARG A 49 5.11 -9.32 10.08
CA ARG A 49 5.59 -9.03 8.72
C ARG A 49 4.48 -8.48 7.82
N ASP A 50 3.31 -9.11 7.88
CA ASP A 50 2.17 -8.81 6.99
C ASP A 50 1.32 -7.62 7.46
N TYR A 51 1.63 -7.07 8.64
CA TYR A 51 0.95 -5.87 9.11
C TYR A 51 1.44 -4.64 8.35
N LEU A 52 0.53 -4.05 7.59
CA LEU A 52 0.70 -2.78 6.89
C LEU A 52 -0.28 -1.75 7.49
N PRO A 53 0.19 -0.84 8.35
CA PRO A 53 -0.70 0.15 8.97
C PRO A 53 -1.40 1.00 7.91
N THR A 54 -2.72 1.14 8.05
CA THR A 54 -3.56 1.86 7.08
C THR A 54 -3.15 3.33 7.04
N GLY A 55 -3.06 3.90 5.84
CA GLY A 55 -2.59 5.28 5.62
C GLY A 55 -1.07 5.41 5.58
N TRP A 56 -0.34 4.58 6.32
CA TRP A 56 1.12 4.58 6.37
C TRP A 56 1.78 3.77 5.26
N CYS A 57 1.19 2.63 4.86
CA CYS A 57 1.78 1.70 3.91
C CYS A 57 0.92 1.53 2.65
N VAL A 58 1.58 1.16 1.55
CA VAL A 58 0.96 0.85 0.26
C VAL A 58 0.80 -0.68 0.14
N LYS A 59 -0.41 -1.15 -0.15
CA LYS A 59 -0.63 -2.58 -0.41
C LYS A 59 0.03 -2.97 -1.74
N PRO A 60 0.85 -4.03 -1.77
CA PRO A 60 1.34 -4.59 -3.04
C PRO A 60 0.18 -5.21 -3.82
N PHE A 61 0.32 -5.26 -5.14
CA PHE A 61 -0.57 -6.03 -6.00
C PHE A 61 -0.14 -7.50 -6.03
N ASP A 62 -1.08 -8.41 -6.25
CA ASP A 62 -0.73 -9.78 -6.62
C ASP A 62 -0.12 -9.76 -8.03
N LYS A 63 0.93 -10.57 -8.27
CA LYS A 63 1.61 -10.66 -9.57
C LYS A 63 0.70 -11.23 -10.65
N ASP A 64 -0.26 -12.05 -10.25
CA ASP A 64 -1.19 -12.71 -11.17
C ASP A 64 -2.54 -12.00 -11.28
N ASP A 65 -2.74 -10.90 -10.54
CA ASP A 65 -3.92 -10.02 -10.66
C ASP A 65 -3.83 -9.15 -11.92
N VAL A 66 -3.99 -9.81 -13.07
CA VAL A 66 -3.98 -9.21 -14.40
C VAL A 66 -5.38 -9.30 -15.00
N SER A 67 -6.13 -8.20 -14.92
CA SER A 67 -7.43 -8.08 -15.59
C SER A 67 -7.29 -7.41 -16.96
N ILE A 68 -7.85 -8.04 -17.99
CA ILE A 68 -7.99 -7.46 -19.34
C ILE A 68 -9.49 -7.33 -19.66
N THR A 69 -9.89 -6.13 -20.06
CA THR A 69 -11.24 -5.84 -20.52
C THR A 69 -11.25 -5.77 -22.04
N HIS A 70 -12.13 -6.55 -22.64
CA HIS A 70 -12.35 -6.59 -24.08
C HIS A 70 -13.44 -5.59 -24.48
N HIS A 71 -13.08 -4.60 -25.30
CA HIS A 71 -14.03 -3.75 -26.01
C HIS A 71 -13.92 -4.12 -27.48
N GLY A 72 -15.02 -4.28 -28.22
CA GLY A 72 -14.96 -4.84 -29.59
C GLY A 72 -13.91 -4.22 -30.53
N LYS A 73 -13.53 -2.95 -30.31
CA LYS A 73 -12.48 -2.23 -31.07
C LYS A 73 -11.09 -2.25 -30.42
N TYR A 74 -10.96 -2.51 -29.12
CA TYR A 74 -9.71 -2.44 -28.38
C TYR A 74 -9.75 -3.27 -27.08
N ILE A 75 -8.61 -3.76 -26.65
CA ILE A 75 -8.46 -4.35 -25.31
C ILE A 75 -7.81 -3.34 -24.37
N GLN A 76 -8.11 -3.43 -23.07
CA GLN A 76 -7.50 -2.55 -22.08
C GLN A 76 -7.22 -3.24 -20.75
N THR A 77 -6.23 -2.73 -20.04
CA THR A 77 -6.00 -3.08 -18.63
C THR A 77 -5.98 -1.81 -17.78
N ALA A 78 -6.59 -1.88 -16.61
CA ALA A 78 -6.59 -0.79 -15.64
C ALA A 78 -5.31 -0.88 -14.79
N MET A 79 -4.67 0.26 -14.57
CA MET A 79 -3.51 0.35 -13.68
C MET A 79 -3.53 1.70 -12.97
N ARG A 80 -2.54 1.94 -12.11
CA ARG A 80 -2.31 3.25 -11.55
C ARG A 80 -1.06 3.85 -12.19
N THR A 81 -1.00 5.17 -12.38
CA THR A 81 0.28 5.76 -12.75
C THR A 81 1.28 5.54 -11.60
N MET A 82 2.56 5.47 -11.93
CA MET A 82 3.59 5.27 -10.91
C MET A 82 3.82 6.50 -10.03
N ILE A 83 3.45 7.71 -10.43
CA ILE A 83 3.77 8.95 -9.68
C ILE A 83 2.55 9.44 -8.91
N ASP A 84 1.46 9.72 -9.62
CA ASP A 84 0.25 10.27 -9.01
C ASP A 84 -0.73 9.19 -8.52
N ARG A 85 -0.46 7.92 -8.84
CA ARG A 85 -1.29 6.76 -8.49
C ARG A 85 -2.75 6.90 -8.91
N LYS A 86 -3.05 7.82 -9.84
CA LYS A 86 -4.37 7.95 -10.47
C LYS A 86 -4.63 6.73 -11.32
N VAL A 87 -5.90 6.38 -11.42
CA VAL A 87 -6.33 5.31 -12.31
C VAL A 87 -5.99 5.71 -13.74
N SER A 88 -5.27 4.84 -14.44
CA SER A 88 -4.93 4.99 -15.84
C SER A 88 -5.24 3.70 -16.59
N TYR A 89 -5.45 3.83 -17.89
CA TYR A 89 -5.80 2.70 -18.75
C TYR A 89 -4.74 2.54 -19.84
N LYS A 90 -4.26 1.32 -19.99
CA LYS A 90 -3.44 0.95 -21.14
C LYS A 90 -4.33 0.26 -22.16
N ARG A 91 -4.44 0.84 -23.36
CA ARG A 91 -5.32 0.37 -24.43
C ARG A 91 -4.53 -0.08 -25.64
N ILE A 92 -4.95 -1.17 -26.27
CA ILE A 92 -4.43 -1.65 -27.56
C ILE A 92 -5.62 -1.81 -28.50
N TYR A 93 -5.62 -1.05 -29.60
CA TYR A 93 -6.64 -1.13 -30.63
C TYR A 93 -6.39 -2.35 -31.52
N LEU A 94 -7.42 -3.18 -31.71
CA LEU A 94 -7.33 -4.41 -32.49
C LEU A 94 -7.13 -4.16 -33.99
N SER A 95 -7.39 -2.92 -34.46
CA SER A 95 -7.05 -2.48 -35.81
C SER A 95 -5.54 -2.38 -36.07
N ARG A 96 -4.72 -2.28 -35.01
CA ARG A 96 -3.25 -2.15 -35.11
C ARG A 96 -2.51 -3.44 -34.83
N LEU A 97 -3.10 -4.31 -34.02
CA LEU A 97 -2.49 -5.56 -33.56
C LEU A 97 -3.59 -6.60 -33.36
N PRO A 98 -3.50 -7.79 -33.99
CA PRO A 98 -4.46 -8.87 -33.79
C PRO A 98 -4.55 -9.29 -32.31
N LEU A 99 -5.71 -9.79 -31.90
CA LEU A 99 -6.00 -10.16 -30.51
C LEU A 99 -4.97 -11.14 -29.93
N GLU A 100 -4.59 -12.15 -30.71
CA GLU A 100 -3.61 -13.19 -30.35
C GLU A 100 -2.25 -12.63 -29.92
N GLN A 101 -1.86 -11.47 -30.46
CA GLN A 101 -0.61 -10.80 -30.09
C GLN A 101 -0.84 -9.68 -29.07
N ALA A 102 -2.00 -9.02 -29.13
CA ALA A 102 -2.34 -7.91 -28.26
C ALA A 102 -2.54 -8.34 -26.81
N GLU A 103 -3.23 -9.45 -26.57
CA GLU A 103 -3.54 -9.91 -25.23
C GLU A 103 -2.28 -10.35 -24.45
N PRO A 104 -1.40 -11.23 -24.97
CA PRO A 104 -0.16 -11.58 -24.30
C PRO A 104 0.75 -10.36 -24.05
N ALA A 105 0.82 -9.42 -24.99
CA ALA A 105 1.60 -8.20 -24.83
C ALA A 105 1.06 -7.32 -23.68
N LEU A 106 -0.26 -7.21 -23.54
CA LEU A 106 -0.89 -6.44 -22.48
C LEU A 106 -0.71 -7.11 -21.11
N ILE A 107 -0.78 -8.45 -21.05
CA ILE A 107 -0.49 -9.23 -19.84
C ILE A 107 0.96 -9.00 -19.41
N ALA A 108 1.91 -9.16 -20.33
CA ALA A 108 3.33 -8.97 -20.04
C ALA A 108 3.62 -7.56 -19.50
N PHE A 109 3.05 -6.55 -20.15
CA PHE A 109 3.16 -5.16 -19.70
C PHE A 109 2.59 -4.96 -18.29
N LYS A 110 1.40 -5.51 -18.01
CA LYS A 110 0.77 -5.39 -16.68
C LYS A 110 1.62 -6.09 -15.61
N LYS A 111 2.15 -7.29 -15.88
CA LYS A 111 3.04 -8.02 -14.97
C LYS A 111 4.32 -7.24 -14.67
N GLU A 112 4.94 -6.64 -15.70
CA GLU A 112 6.11 -5.79 -15.52
C GLU A 112 5.78 -4.56 -14.65
N TRP A 113 4.65 -3.91 -14.91
CA TRP A 113 4.18 -2.80 -14.10
C TRP A 113 3.95 -3.20 -12.63
N ILE A 114 3.28 -4.33 -12.38
CA ILE A 114 3.06 -4.87 -11.02
C ILE A 114 4.39 -5.10 -10.32
N SER A 115 5.36 -5.72 -11.01
CA SER A 115 6.69 -5.99 -10.46
C SER A 115 7.40 -4.70 -10.02
N LYS A 116 7.41 -3.68 -10.90
CA LYS A 116 8.00 -2.36 -10.60
C LYS A 116 7.28 -1.65 -9.45
N HIS A 117 5.94 -1.65 -9.47
CA HIS A 117 5.14 -1.07 -8.39
C HIS A 117 5.45 -1.73 -7.05
N ASN A 118 5.46 -3.06 -7.00
CA ASN A 118 5.70 -3.81 -5.76
C ASN A 118 7.12 -3.63 -5.23
N HIS A 119 8.11 -3.48 -6.13
CA HIS A 119 9.48 -3.13 -5.74
C HIS A 119 9.55 -1.78 -5.01
N VAL A 120 8.94 -0.74 -5.58
CA VAL A 120 8.87 0.59 -4.94
C VAL A 120 8.06 0.53 -3.63
N ALA A 121 6.92 -0.16 -3.64
CA ALA A 121 6.06 -0.30 -2.46
C ALA A 121 6.78 -1.00 -1.30
N ARG A 122 7.61 -2.00 -1.58
CA ARG A 122 8.41 -2.69 -0.57
C ARG A 122 9.37 -1.74 0.15
N ILE A 123 10.10 -0.91 -0.61
CA ILE A 123 11.05 0.07 -0.05
C ILE A 123 10.30 1.16 0.73
N TYR A 124 9.23 1.69 0.14
CA TYR A 124 8.37 2.69 0.79
C TYR A 124 7.82 2.17 2.13
N ASN A 125 7.26 0.96 2.12
CA ASN A 125 6.69 0.34 3.32
C ASN A 125 7.75 0.07 4.38
N GLN A 126 8.98 -0.29 4.00
CA GLN A 126 10.07 -0.46 4.96
C GLN A 126 10.38 0.85 5.69
N ILE A 127 10.48 1.96 4.96
CA ILE A 127 10.73 3.29 5.54
C ILE A 127 9.56 3.73 6.43
N LYS A 128 8.33 3.65 5.92
CA LYS A 128 7.13 4.07 6.65
C LYS A 128 6.83 3.20 7.86
N LYS A 129 7.05 1.90 7.79
CA LYS A 129 6.91 1.00 8.94
C LYS A 129 7.93 1.31 10.02
N LYS A 130 9.17 1.66 9.66
CA LYS A 130 10.18 2.11 10.64
C LYS A 130 9.75 3.41 11.33
N GLN A 131 9.23 4.39 10.59
CA GLN A 131 8.70 5.64 11.16
C GLN A 131 7.51 5.38 12.08
N PHE A 132 6.54 4.59 11.62
CA PHE A 132 5.36 4.20 12.41
C PHE A 132 5.75 3.48 13.70
N MET A 133 6.69 2.54 13.63
CA MET A 133 7.15 1.80 14.81
C MET A 133 7.89 2.69 15.82
N ARG A 134 8.60 3.73 15.36
CA ARG A 134 9.24 4.70 16.26
C ARG A 134 8.19 5.43 17.09
N LEU A 135 7.18 6.00 16.43
CA LEU A 135 6.06 6.66 17.10
C LEU A 135 5.32 5.71 18.06
N ALA A 136 5.12 4.45 17.66
CA ALA A 136 4.50 3.46 18.52
C ALA A 136 5.32 3.12 19.78
N MET A 137 6.65 3.28 19.73
CA MET A 137 7.52 3.13 20.91
C MET A 137 7.50 4.38 21.77
N ASP A 138 7.49 5.57 21.17
CA ASP A 138 7.36 6.84 21.91
C ASP A 138 6.05 6.88 22.74
N GLU A 139 4.95 6.28 22.24
CA GLU A 139 3.71 6.09 23.01
C GLU A 139 3.87 5.16 24.22
N LEU A 140 4.79 4.20 24.17
CA LEU A 140 5.04 3.27 25.28
C LEU A 140 5.76 3.97 26.43
N ASP A 141 6.64 4.93 26.11
CA ASP A 141 7.36 5.73 27.10
C ASP A 141 6.45 6.79 27.74
N THR A 142 5.55 7.37 26.96
CA THR A 142 4.63 8.43 27.41
C THR A 142 3.30 7.91 27.98
N LEU A 143 2.99 6.62 27.77
CA LEU A 143 1.69 6.00 28.06
C LEU A 143 0.48 6.72 27.44
N TYR A 144 0.75 7.57 26.45
CA TYR A 144 -0.25 8.37 25.76
C TYR A 144 -0.35 7.89 24.32
N PRO A 145 -1.41 7.17 23.95
CA PRO A 145 -1.61 6.80 22.57
C PRO A 145 -1.92 8.06 21.76
N ALA A 146 -1.10 8.41 20.78
CA ALA A 146 -1.20 9.59 19.93
C ALA A 146 -0.98 9.29 18.44
N LEU A 147 -0.84 8.01 18.07
CA LEU A 147 -0.67 7.58 16.69
C LEU A 147 -1.90 8.03 15.89
N GLU A 148 -1.68 8.98 15.00
CA GLU A 148 -2.69 9.41 14.04
C GLU A 148 -2.66 8.55 12.77
N LYS A 149 -3.77 8.62 12.02
CA LYS A 149 -3.81 8.08 10.67
C LYS A 149 -2.94 8.97 9.78
N ALA A 150 -1.81 8.46 9.32
CA ALA A 150 -1.01 9.18 8.34
C ALA A 150 -1.66 9.20 6.97
N GLU A 151 -1.31 10.22 6.20
CA GLU A 151 -1.61 10.30 4.79
C GLU A 151 -0.50 9.70 3.94
N PHE A 152 -0.85 9.37 2.70
CA PHE A 152 0.12 8.88 1.73
C PHE A 152 1.15 9.96 1.39
N ASP A 153 2.40 9.71 1.78
CA ASP A 153 3.52 10.58 1.47
C ASP A 153 3.92 10.48 -0.01
N ARG A 154 3.32 11.37 -0.81
CA ARG A 154 3.56 11.46 -2.25
C ARG A 154 4.99 11.88 -2.56
N THR A 155 5.59 12.72 -1.74
CA THR A 155 6.96 13.21 -1.94
C THR A 155 7.96 12.08 -1.82
N LEU A 156 7.88 11.28 -0.74
CA LEU A 156 8.72 10.10 -0.57
C LEU A 156 8.49 9.09 -1.69
N TRP A 157 7.23 8.81 -2.03
CA TRP A 157 6.90 7.86 -3.09
C TRP A 157 7.50 8.28 -4.44
N ASN A 158 7.27 9.51 -4.87
CA ASN A 158 7.81 10.03 -6.12
C ASN A 158 9.34 9.94 -6.15
N LYS A 159 10.00 10.33 -5.06
CA LYS A 159 11.46 10.21 -4.92
C LYS A 159 11.93 8.77 -5.17
N LEU A 160 11.26 7.78 -4.57
CA LEU A 160 11.57 6.36 -4.76
C LEU A 160 11.28 5.87 -6.18
N VAL A 161 10.20 6.33 -6.79
CA VAL A 161 9.89 6.00 -8.20
C VAL A 161 11.01 6.50 -9.12
N TYR A 162 11.45 7.74 -8.94
CA TYR A 162 12.55 8.30 -9.73
C TYR A 162 13.89 7.61 -9.45
N SER A 163 14.19 7.25 -8.20
CA SER A 163 15.45 6.58 -7.86
C SER A 163 15.51 5.15 -8.35
N GLU A 164 14.43 4.38 -8.19
CA GLU A 164 14.40 2.95 -8.50
C GLU A 164 14.11 2.67 -9.98
N LEU A 165 13.26 3.48 -10.62
CA LEU A 165 12.77 3.22 -11.98
C LEU A 165 13.30 4.23 -13.01
N GLY A 166 13.94 5.30 -12.55
CA GLY A 166 14.52 6.34 -13.40
C GLY A 166 13.48 7.30 -14.00
N ASN A 167 13.76 7.81 -15.20
CA ASN A 167 12.89 8.78 -15.86
C ASN A 167 11.50 8.17 -16.18
N PRO A 168 10.39 8.87 -15.91
CA PRO A 168 9.03 8.39 -16.17
C PRO A 168 8.77 7.94 -17.60
N LYS A 169 9.45 8.53 -18.58
CA LYS A 169 9.36 8.09 -19.98
C LYS A 169 9.79 6.63 -20.19
N LYS A 170 10.58 6.04 -19.29
CA LYS A 170 11.03 4.65 -19.35
C LYS A 170 9.96 3.64 -18.94
N PHE A 171 9.03 4.02 -18.06
CA PHE A 171 8.00 3.11 -17.53
C PHE A 171 6.57 3.53 -17.86
N ASP A 172 6.36 4.76 -18.32
CA ASP A 172 5.07 5.29 -18.75
C ASP A 172 4.89 5.29 -20.27
N ASN A 173 5.75 4.57 -21.00
CA ASN A 173 5.73 4.56 -22.46
C ASN A 173 4.34 4.09 -22.98
N PRO A 174 3.53 4.97 -23.61
CA PRO A 174 2.22 4.63 -24.16
C PRO A 174 2.32 3.61 -25.29
N TYR A 175 3.49 3.50 -25.91
CA TYR A 175 3.81 2.65 -27.05
C TYR A 175 4.80 1.55 -26.65
N PHE A 176 4.43 0.72 -25.67
CA PHE A 176 5.20 -0.50 -25.38
C PHE A 176 5.29 -1.44 -26.61
N VAL A 177 4.48 -1.18 -27.64
CA VAL A 177 4.70 -1.64 -29.02
C VAL A 177 5.80 -0.82 -29.71
N LYS A 178 7.01 -0.74 -29.14
CA LYS A 178 8.16 -0.42 -29.98
C LYS A 178 8.52 -1.73 -30.68
N LYS A 179 8.12 -1.82 -31.95
CA LYS A 179 8.55 -2.84 -32.91
C LYS A 179 9.95 -3.35 -32.54
N ALA A 180 10.08 -4.64 -32.26
CA ALA A 180 11.36 -5.29 -32.52
C ALA A 180 11.65 -5.01 -34.00
N LYS A 181 12.77 -4.35 -34.28
CA LYS A 181 13.25 -4.26 -35.67
C LYS A 181 13.46 -5.70 -36.12
N VAL A 182 12.66 -6.12 -37.11
CA VAL A 182 13.03 -7.22 -38.01
C VAL A 182 14.29 -6.79 -38.76
#